data_AF-A0A9P9WR91-F1
#
_entry.id   AF-A0A9P9WR91-F1
#
_cell.length_a   1.000
_cell.length_b   1.000
_cell.length_c   1.000
_cell.angle_alpha   90.00
_cell.angle_beta   90.00
_cell.angle_gamma   90.00
#
_symmetry.space_group_name_H-M   'P 1'
#
loop_
_entity.id
_entity.type
_entity.pdbx_description
1 polymer ?
#
loop_
_entity_poly.entity_id
_entity_poly.type
_entity_poly.pdbx_seq_one_letter_code
_entity_poly.pdbx_strand_id
1 'polypeptide(L)'
;MSGDIPASSFHGTPARTLSTKVTLVRDHQACIPLARTLVEGDLLVLLSPVIIPIQREGDDFRDPFEPLGRALASKHPWVRHVPYTANNGITDYHTAFISRAKVIVFVISGAVIEGQASQTELADIARVIAEHRPQVIIACQDVHSLGLMEGNFPTILQIPSYAPQYLEETAAVLFGETLSNDTDTMNVDKPILESRAWTVEALPDSLDAFDFTPILDLWNECIPKQFQLDRYSLQSLLNRAGFGKHYVIRSPGTGDIIGFCATFTTWAFSDPEYLIGSLAAILVKPDYRRRGIGSSLHTHATDLLSRTRGVRRLQLGSTFPRLLYGIPLDLASHEWFRRRGWPMDVQSPGRGREVCDWLLRIQDWPSGGSTSVPEGFSFRQCNPDDFPALLQFVGNEAPRNESMGLFEEYKWSRDYAQDIVLCLHGAVIVAAALVYTPHSGTIAEADLPWARKIGHDVGGITCICIAEGNATLQNHRNSVMIRLLGCCVEILQELGMQQVFLDGMKGGDEGFQNLGFHKWARYREVWRKA
;
A
#
# COMPACT_ATOMS: atom_id res chain seq x y z
N MET A 1 1.09 -33.72 -61.22
CA MET A 1 1.95 -32.94 -60.31
C MET A 1 1.14 -31.73 -59.91
N SER A 2 0.10 -31.85 -59.08
CA SER A 2 0.13 -32.26 -57.67
C SER A 2 0.99 -31.29 -56.86
N GLY A 3 0.34 -30.31 -56.24
CA GLY A 3 0.93 -29.32 -55.35
C GLY A 3 -0.17 -28.81 -54.43
N ASP A 4 -0.23 -29.40 -53.24
CA ASP A 4 -1.20 -29.15 -52.17
C ASP A 4 -1.07 -27.74 -51.56
N ILE A 5 -2.21 -27.12 -51.26
CA ILE A 5 -2.33 -25.99 -50.32
C ILE A 5 -3.30 -26.46 -49.22
N PRO A 6 -2.89 -26.50 -47.94
CA PRO A 6 -3.74 -27.04 -46.88
C PRO A 6 -4.82 -26.03 -46.47
N ALA A 7 -6.01 -26.57 -46.21
CA ALA A 7 -7.20 -25.88 -45.74
C ALA A 7 -6.97 -25.24 -44.35
N SER A 8 -7.24 -23.94 -44.24
CA SER A 8 -7.37 -23.25 -42.96
C SER A 8 -8.67 -23.66 -42.28
N SER A 9 -8.55 -24.38 -41.18
CA SER A 9 -9.64 -24.74 -40.28
C SER A 9 -10.28 -23.48 -39.66
N PHE A 10 -11.56 -23.26 -39.95
CA PHE A 10 -12.43 -22.39 -39.17
C PHE A 10 -12.54 -22.94 -37.74
N HIS A 11 -11.88 -22.30 -36.77
CA HIS A 11 -12.20 -22.50 -35.37
C HIS A 11 -13.37 -21.60 -35.01
N GLY A 12 -14.52 -22.24 -34.77
CA GLY A 12 -15.72 -21.60 -34.23
C GLY A 12 -15.44 -20.95 -32.88
N THR A 13 -15.95 -19.73 -32.72
CA THR A 13 -16.04 -19.01 -31.47
C THR A 13 -16.82 -19.86 -30.46
N PRO A 14 -16.30 -20.11 -29.24
CA PRO A 14 -17.07 -20.83 -28.23
C PRO A 14 -18.27 -19.99 -27.83
N ALA A 15 -19.48 -20.57 -27.91
CA ALA A 15 -20.69 -20.00 -27.36
C ALA A 15 -20.47 -19.77 -25.85
N ARG A 16 -20.38 -18.49 -25.44
CA ARG A 16 -20.21 -18.10 -24.04
C ARG A 16 -21.47 -18.46 -23.26
N THR A 17 -21.30 -19.27 -22.23
CA THR A 17 -22.33 -19.66 -21.28
C THR A 17 -22.90 -18.41 -20.60
N LEU A 18 -24.18 -18.12 -20.81
CA LEU A 18 -24.89 -17.05 -20.09
C LEU A 18 -24.94 -17.41 -18.60
N SER A 19 -24.55 -16.48 -17.73
CA SER A 19 -24.72 -16.63 -16.27
C SER A 19 -26.20 -16.78 -15.95
N THR A 20 -26.55 -17.69 -15.03
CA THR A 20 -27.93 -17.95 -14.60
C THR A 20 -28.27 -17.36 -13.23
N LYS A 21 -27.33 -16.65 -12.60
CA LYS A 21 -27.47 -16.09 -11.23
C LYS A 21 -26.98 -14.64 -11.14
N VAL A 22 -27.50 -13.89 -10.17
CA VAL A 22 -26.95 -12.58 -9.77
C VAL A 22 -25.53 -12.79 -9.23
N THR A 23 -24.56 -12.06 -9.77
CA THR A 23 -23.14 -12.25 -9.47
C THR A 23 -22.51 -10.92 -9.10
N LEU A 24 -21.93 -10.81 -7.89
CA LEU A 24 -21.05 -9.69 -7.55
C LEU A 24 -19.71 -9.89 -8.27
N VAL A 25 -19.48 -9.13 -9.35
CA VAL A 25 -18.27 -9.23 -10.17
C VAL A 25 -17.08 -8.58 -9.47
N ARG A 26 -17.30 -7.42 -8.84
CA ARG A 26 -16.30 -6.72 -8.03
C ARG A 26 -16.96 -5.76 -7.04
N ASP A 27 -16.29 -5.51 -5.91
CA ASP A 27 -16.63 -4.45 -4.95
C ASP A 27 -15.36 -3.83 -4.35
N HIS A 28 -14.72 -2.93 -5.09
CA HIS A 28 -13.48 -2.29 -4.66
C HIS A 28 -13.70 -1.20 -3.60
N GLN A 29 -14.89 -0.61 -3.55
CA GLN A 29 -15.24 0.39 -2.53
C GLN A 29 -15.82 -0.24 -1.26
N ALA A 30 -15.97 -1.57 -1.24
CA ALA A 30 -16.48 -2.36 -0.10
C ALA A 30 -17.83 -1.85 0.44
N CYS A 31 -18.71 -1.38 -0.45
CA CYS A 31 -20.00 -0.80 -0.06
C CYS A 31 -21.11 -1.84 0.05
N ILE A 32 -20.93 -3.06 -0.45
CA ILE A 32 -21.93 -4.14 -0.31
C ILE A 32 -21.61 -4.95 0.96
N PRO A 33 -22.59 -5.19 1.85
CA PRO A 33 -23.99 -4.75 1.78
C PRO A 33 -24.18 -3.27 2.07
N LEU A 34 -25.11 -2.64 1.34
CA LEU A 34 -25.42 -1.21 1.41
C LEU A 34 -25.86 -0.78 2.81
N ALA A 35 -26.41 -1.69 3.62
CA ALA A 35 -26.74 -1.47 5.03
C ALA A 35 -25.55 -1.05 5.91
N ARG A 36 -24.30 -1.27 5.47
CA ARG A 36 -23.09 -0.78 6.15
C ARG A 36 -22.79 0.69 5.85
N THR A 37 -23.32 1.19 4.74
CA THR A 37 -23.05 2.54 4.24
C THR A 37 -24.22 3.48 4.50
N LEU A 38 -25.45 2.97 4.43
CA LEU A 38 -26.69 3.72 4.58
C LEU A 38 -27.19 3.62 6.02
N VAL A 39 -27.50 4.78 6.61
CA VAL A 39 -28.28 4.87 7.86
C VAL A 39 -29.65 5.48 7.60
N GLU A 40 -30.53 5.48 8.60
CA GLU A 40 -31.84 6.11 8.50
C GLU A 40 -31.72 7.60 8.11
N GLY A 41 -32.41 7.99 7.04
CA GLY A 41 -32.36 9.35 6.48
C GLY A 41 -31.37 9.55 5.32
N ASP A 42 -30.44 8.62 5.08
CA ASP A 42 -29.53 8.70 3.93
C ASP A 42 -30.28 8.46 2.61
N LEU A 43 -29.98 9.21 1.56
CA LEU A 43 -30.63 9.02 0.25
C LEU A 43 -29.90 7.98 -0.61
N LEU A 44 -30.60 6.93 -1.05
CA LEU A 44 -30.15 6.04 -2.14
C LEU A 44 -30.79 6.51 -3.45
N VAL A 45 -29.99 6.75 -4.49
CA VAL A 45 -30.50 7.08 -5.82
C VAL A 45 -30.30 5.89 -6.76
N LEU A 46 -31.40 5.39 -7.33
CA LEU A 46 -31.41 4.39 -8.40
C LEU A 46 -31.56 5.11 -9.75
N LEU A 47 -30.54 5.04 -10.60
CA LEU A 47 -30.55 5.53 -11.97
C LEU A 47 -30.74 4.35 -12.93
N SER A 48 -31.84 4.34 -13.69
CA SER A 48 -32.11 3.27 -14.66
C SER A 48 -32.41 3.82 -16.06
N PRO A 49 -32.04 3.10 -17.13
CA PRO A 49 -32.32 3.55 -18.49
C PRO A 49 -33.80 3.36 -18.81
N VAL A 50 -34.39 4.34 -19.50
CA VAL A 50 -35.70 4.18 -20.16
C VAL A 50 -35.50 3.33 -21.41
N ILE A 51 -36.01 2.09 -21.36
CA ILE A 51 -35.92 1.12 -22.46
C ILE A 51 -37.29 0.55 -22.79
N ILE A 52 -37.43 0.01 -24.01
CA ILE A 52 -38.59 -0.77 -24.40
C ILE A 52 -38.39 -2.22 -23.90
N PRO A 53 -39.28 -2.79 -23.08
CA PRO A 53 -39.14 -4.15 -22.56
C PRO A 53 -39.10 -5.22 -23.66
N ILE A 54 -38.33 -6.29 -23.45
CA ILE A 54 -38.23 -7.43 -24.38
C ILE A 54 -39.45 -8.36 -24.26
N GLN A 55 -40.07 -8.46 -23.07
CA GLN A 55 -41.27 -9.26 -22.84
C GLN A 55 -42.51 -8.37 -22.98
N ARG A 56 -43.20 -8.48 -24.12
CA ARG A 56 -44.47 -7.80 -24.40
C ARG A 56 -45.63 -8.75 -24.11
N GLU A 57 -46.13 -8.75 -22.88
CA GLU A 57 -47.47 -9.27 -22.59
C GLU A 57 -48.39 -8.09 -22.26
N GLY A 58 -49.15 -7.65 -23.25
CA GLY A 58 -50.14 -6.58 -23.12
C GLY A 58 -49.61 -5.15 -23.30
N ASP A 59 -50.56 -4.21 -23.41
CA ASP A 59 -50.37 -2.78 -23.71
C ASP A 59 -49.88 -1.96 -22.49
N ASP A 60 -49.23 -2.61 -21.53
CA ASP A 60 -48.87 -2.01 -20.24
C ASP A 60 -47.41 -1.52 -20.27
N PHE A 61 -47.23 -0.22 -20.52
CA PHE A 61 -45.93 0.48 -20.56
C PHE A 61 -45.33 0.66 -19.16
N ARG A 62 -45.10 -0.43 -18.43
CA ARG A 62 -44.46 -0.38 -17.11
C ARG A 62 -42.94 -0.26 -17.24
N ASP A 63 -42.35 0.57 -16.38
CA ASP A 63 -40.89 0.68 -16.28
C ASP A 63 -40.30 -0.70 -15.89
N PRO A 64 -39.44 -1.31 -16.74
CA PRO A 64 -38.90 -2.64 -16.49
C PRO A 64 -38.01 -2.71 -15.24
N PHE A 65 -37.54 -1.57 -14.72
CA PHE A 65 -36.71 -1.49 -13.52
C PHE A 65 -37.51 -1.13 -12.26
N GLU A 66 -38.82 -0.93 -12.38
CA GLU A 66 -39.71 -0.68 -11.25
C GLU A 66 -39.64 -1.79 -10.18
N PRO A 67 -39.53 -3.10 -10.52
CA PRO A 67 -39.30 -4.15 -9.52
C PRO A 67 -38.04 -3.94 -8.67
N LEU A 68 -36.94 -3.46 -9.27
CA LEU A 68 -35.72 -3.14 -8.54
C LEU A 68 -35.94 -1.95 -7.59
N GLY A 69 -36.57 -0.89 -8.09
CA GLY A 69 -36.90 0.29 -7.29
C GLY A 69 -37.75 -0.06 -6.07
N ARG A 70 -38.81 -0.85 -6.25
CA ARG A 70 -39.66 -1.35 -5.17
C ARG A 70 -38.90 -2.25 -4.21
N ALA A 71 -38.08 -3.17 -4.70
CA ALA A 71 -37.32 -4.08 -3.86
C ALA A 71 -36.30 -3.31 -2.99
N LEU A 72 -35.59 -2.32 -3.54
CA LEU A 72 -34.71 -1.45 -2.77
C LEU A 72 -35.47 -0.63 -1.73
N ALA A 73 -36.64 -0.08 -2.08
CA ALA A 73 -37.48 0.69 -1.17
C ALA A 73 -38.04 -0.15 -0.01
N SER A 74 -38.18 -1.47 -0.19
CA SER A 74 -38.55 -2.39 0.89
C SER A 74 -37.43 -2.57 1.93
N LYS A 75 -36.17 -2.34 1.54
CA LYS A 75 -34.97 -2.49 2.39
C LYS A 75 -34.50 -1.18 2.98
N HIS A 76 -34.77 -0.05 2.32
CA HIS A 76 -34.33 1.28 2.77
C HIS A 76 -35.40 2.35 2.47
N PRO A 77 -35.84 3.14 3.46
CA PRO A 77 -36.99 4.04 3.30
C PRO A 77 -36.76 5.23 2.36
N TRP A 78 -35.50 5.64 2.16
CA TRP A 78 -35.15 6.83 1.38
C TRP A 78 -34.51 6.45 0.04
N VAL A 79 -35.30 5.82 -0.84
CA VAL A 79 -34.90 5.49 -2.21
C VAL A 79 -35.57 6.45 -3.20
N ARG A 80 -34.78 7.01 -4.13
CA ARG A 80 -35.30 7.76 -5.29
C ARG A 80 -34.90 7.05 -6.57
N HIS A 81 -35.90 6.52 -7.27
CA HIS A 81 -35.76 5.94 -8.59
C HIS A 81 -35.93 7.04 -9.64
N VAL A 82 -34.88 7.28 -10.42
CA VAL A 82 -34.77 8.38 -11.38
C VAL A 82 -34.36 7.80 -12.75
N PRO A 83 -35.30 7.63 -13.69
CA PRO A 83 -34.98 7.13 -15.02
C PRO A 83 -34.19 8.15 -15.85
N TYR A 84 -33.19 7.69 -16.61
CA TYR A 84 -32.47 8.49 -17.60
C TYR A 84 -32.77 7.98 -19.02
N THR A 85 -32.72 8.87 -20.02
CA THR A 85 -32.96 8.50 -21.42
C THR A 85 -31.67 8.56 -22.21
N ALA A 86 -31.56 7.76 -23.27
CA ALA A 86 -30.40 7.80 -24.16
C ALA A 86 -30.21 9.16 -24.87
N ASN A 87 -31.30 9.90 -25.10
CA ASN A 87 -31.28 11.18 -25.82
C ASN A 87 -30.89 12.36 -24.92
N ASN A 88 -31.34 12.38 -23.66
CA ASN A 88 -31.08 13.49 -22.74
C ASN A 88 -29.97 13.17 -21.72
N GLY A 89 -29.58 11.89 -21.56
CA GLY A 89 -28.53 11.46 -20.66
C GLY A 89 -28.74 11.89 -19.21
N ILE A 90 -27.63 12.26 -18.55
CA ILE A 90 -27.61 12.81 -17.19
C ILE A 90 -27.77 14.33 -17.26
N THR A 91 -28.95 14.82 -16.88
CA THR A 91 -29.32 16.25 -16.86
C THR A 91 -29.21 16.87 -15.46
N ASP A 92 -29.38 18.19 -15.35
CA ASP A 92 -29.40 18.92 -14.06
C ASP A 92 -30.41 18.34 -13.04
N TYR A 93 -31.52 17.78 -13.54
CA TYR A 93 -32.49 17.08 -12.70
C TYR A 93 -31.85 15.87 -12.00
N HIS A 94 -31.07 15.06 -12.74
CA HIS A 94 -30.35 13.92 -12.18
C HIS A 94 -29.24 14.39 -11.24
N THR A 95 -28.49 15.43 -11.63
CA THR A 95 -27.44 16.04 -10.82
C THR A 95 -27.97 16.42 -9.43
N ALA A 96 -29.15 17.03 -9.34
CA ALA A 96 -29.75 17.41 -8.06
C ALA A 96 -29.99 16.22 -7.10
N PHE A 97 -30.34 15.04 -7.63
CA PHE A 97 -30.47 13.83 -6.82
C PHE A 97 -29.11 13.22 -6.49
N ILE A 98 -28.21 13.09 -7.47
CA ILE A 98 -26.87 12.52 -7.29
C ILE A 98 -26.09 13.31 -6.24
N SER A 99 -26.12 14.64 -6.30
CA SER A 99 -25.43 15.52 -5.36
C SER A 99 -25.97 15.44 -3.93
N ARG A 100 -27.14 14.84 -3.69
CA ARG A 100 -27.71 14.61 -2.35
C ARG A 100 -27.67 13.15 -1.92
N ALA A 101 -27.33 12.24 -2.83
CA ALA A 101 -27.27 10.83 -2.56
C ALA A 101 -26.13 10.51 -1.59
N LYS A 102 -26.32 9.49 -0.75
CA LYS A 102 -25.27 8.80 -0.02
C LYS A 102 -24.66 7.69 -0.87
N VAL A 103 -25.51 6.97 -1.62
CA VAL A 103 -25.14 5.87 -2.52
C VAL A 103 -25.90 6.00 -3.83
N ILE A 104 -25.22 5.69 -4.93
CA ILE A 104 -25.82 5.65 -6.27
C ILE A 104 -25.80 4.22 -6.79
N VAL A 105 -26.95 3.73 -7.23
CA VAL A 105 -27.09 2.48 -7.97
C VAL A 105 -27.40 2.86 -9.42
N PHE A 106 -26.57 2.42 -10.36
CA PHE A 106 -26.68 2.76 -11.78
C PHE A 106 -26.88 1.49 -12.60
N VAL A 107 -27.96 1.42 -13.37
CA VAL A 107 -28.28 0.26 -14.19
C VAL A 107 -27.77 0.46 -15.62
N ILE A 108 -27.13 -0.57 -16.16
CA ILE A 108 -26.69 -0.66 -17.55
C ILE A 108 -27.34 -1.89 -18.17
N SER A 109 -28.23 -1.67 -19.13
CA SER A 109 -29.16 -2.69 -19.64
C SER A 109 -28.79 -3.28 -21.00
N GLY A 110 -27.89 -2.65 -21.76
CA GLY A 110 -27.51 -3.12 -23.09
C GLY A 110 -26.29 -2.44 -23.69
N ALA A 111 -25.83 -2.99 -24.81
CA ALA A 111 -24.70 -2.48 -25.58
C ALA A 111 -24.99 -1.12 -26.22
N VAL A 112 -23.94 -0.44 -26.67
CA VAL A 112 -24.02 0.86 -27.34
C VAL A 112 -24.88 0.74 -28.60
N ILE A 113 -25.90 1.59 -28.72
CA ILE A 113 -26.72 1.73 -29.92
C ILE A 113 -26.19 2.93 -30.71
N GLU A 114 -25.93 2.74 -32.00
CA GLU A 114 -25.41 3.80 -32.87
C GLU A 114 -26.34 5.03 -32.87
N GLY A 115 -25.78 6.21 -32.61
CA GLY A 115 -26.53 7.47 -32.49
C GLY A 115 -27.08 7.78 -31.10
N GLN A 116 -26.85 6.93 -30.09
CA GLN A 116 -27.23 7.16 -28.70
C GLN A 116 -26.01 7.30 -27.78
N ALA A 117 -26.16 8.07 -26.69
CA ALA A 117 -25.11 8.18 -25.68
C ALA A 117 -24.87 6.82 -25.01
N SER A 118 -23.60 6.46 -24.81
CA SER A 118 -23.27 5.19 -24.17
C SER A 118 -23.68 5.19 -22.70
N GLN A 119 -24.37 4.14 -22.25
CA GLN A 119 -24.75 4.00 -20.85
C GLN A 119 -23.53 3.93 -19.92
N THR A 120 -22.37 3.46 -20.41
CA THR A 120 -21.11 3.48 -19.64
C THR A 120 -20.58 4.90 -19.46
N GLU A 121 -20.63 5.74 -20.50
CA GLU A 121 -20.25 7.16 -20.42
C GLU A 121 -21.18 7.92 -19.47
N LEU A 122 -22.49 7.64 -19.53
CA LEU A 122 -23.47 8.23 -18.60
C LEU A 122 -23.20 7.79 -17.15
N ALA A 123 -22.78 6.54 -16.94
CA ALA A 123 -22.38 6.06 -15.62
C ALA A 123 -21.11 6.77 -15.10
N ASP A 124 -20.14 7.06 -15.98
CA ASP A 124 -18.95 7.85 -15.62
C ASP A 124 -19.31 9.31 -15.29
N ILE A 125 -20.21 9.94 -16.05
CA ILE A 125 -20.72 11.28 -15.71
C ILE A 125 -21.37 11.27 -14.32
N ALA A 126 -22.24 10.29 -14.05
CA ALA A 126 -22.87 10.13 -12.76
C ALA A 126 -21.83 9.91 -11.64
N ARG A 127 -20.74 9.19 -11.91
CA ARG A 127 -19.62 9.04 -10.96
C ARG A 127 -18.92 10.37 -10.68
N VAL A 128 -18.63 11.16 -11.71
CA VAL A 128 -17.95 12.45 -11.54
C VAL A 128 -18.77 13.36 -10.64
N ILE A 129 -20.10 13.42 -10.85
CA ILE A 129 -21.02 14.18 -9.99
C ILE A 129 -21.09 13.60 -8.56
N ALA A 130 -20.95 12.28 -8.42
CA ALA A 130 -20.92 11.59 -7.13
C ALA A 130 -19.67 11.89 -6.28
N GLU A 131 -18.59 12.38 -6.90
CA GLU A 131 -17.29 12.60 -6.27
C GLU A 131 -16.78 11.33 -5.54
N HIS A 132 -16.73 11.35 -4.21
CA HIS A 132 -16.22 10.25 -3.39
C HIS A 132 -17.30 9.27 -2.92
N ARG A 133 -18.56 9.50 -3.29
CA ARG A 133 -19.68 8.66 -2.84
C ARG A 133 -19.74 7.34 -3.60
N PRO A 134 -20.12 6.23 -2.94
CA PRO A 134 -20.20 4.92 -3.58
C PRO A 134 -21.14 4.89 -4.79
N GLN A 135 -20.65 4.30 -5.89
CA GLN A 135 -21.44 3.99 -7.08
C GLN A 135 -21.43 2.49 -7.35
N VAL A 136 -22.60 1.89 -7.47
CA VAL A 136 -22.79 0.47 -7.79
C VAL A 136 -23.38 0.33 -9.18
N ILE A 137 -22.69 -0.38 -10.07
CA ILE A 137 -23.19 -0.70 -11.41
C ILE A 137 -23.96 -2.02 -11.39
N ILE A 138 -25.17 -2.04 -11.94
CA ILE A 138 -25.93 -3.26 -12.22
C ILE A 138 -25.90 -3.48 -13.73
N ALA A 139 -25.12 -4.47 -14.17
CA ALA A 139 -24.99 -4.87 -15.56
C ALA A 139 -26.01 -5.98 -15.88
N CYS A 140 -27.00 -5.70 -16.74
CA CYS A 140 -28.03 -6.66 -17.12
C CYS A 140 -27.62 -7.66 -18.20
N GLN A 141 -26.34 -7.65 -18.58
CA GLN A 141 -25.72 -8.55 -19.56
C GLN A 141 -24.27 -8.83 -19.15
N ASP A 142 -23.56 -9.65 -19.93
CA ASP A 142 -22.15 -9.99 -19.69
C ASP A 142 -21.27 -8.72 -19.61
N VAL A 143 -20.54 -8.57 -18.51
CA VAL A 143 -19.72 -7.37 -18.23
C VAL A 143 -18.61 -7.12 -19.25
N HIS A 144 -18.11 -8.15 -19.94
CA HIS A 144 -17.13 -7.97 -21.01
C HIS A 144 -17.81 -7.47 -22.28
N SER A 145 -19.01 -7.97 -22.60
CA SER A 145 -19.77 -7.49 -23.76
C SER A 145 -20.16 -6.02 -23.66
N LEU A 146 -20.35 -5.52 -22.42
CA LEU A 146 -20.66 -4.13 -22.13
C LEU A 146 -19.42 -3.24 -21.96
N GLY A 147 -18.20 -3.77 -22.12
CA GLY A 147 -16.95 -3.01 -21.93
C GLY A 147 -16.68 -2.57 -20.49
N LEU A 148 -17.40 -3.11 -19.49
CA LEU A 148 -17.32 -2.66 -18.10
C LEU A 148 -16.04 -3.06 -17.38
N MET A 149 -15.32 -4.05 -17.93
CA MET A 149 -14.04 -4.51 -17.38
C MET A 149 -12.88 -3.54 -17.67
N GLU A 150 -13.02 -2.74 -18.74
CA GLU A 150 -12.08 -1.68 -19.11
C GLU A 150 -12.42 -0.35 -18.42
N GLY A 151 -13.68 -0.17 -18.02
CA GLY A 151 -14.16 1.00 -17.27
C GLY A 151 -13.69 1.03 -15.81
N ASN A 152 -13.58 2.24 -15.25
CA ASN A 152 -13.15 2.45 -13.86
C ASN A 152 -14.33 2.38 -12.87
N PHE A 153 -15.12 1.31 -12.94
CA PHE A 153 -16.24 1.06 -12.03
C PHE A 153 -15.81 0.24 -10.80
N PRO A 154 -15.91 0.80 -9.58
CA PRO A 154 -15.39 0.17 -8.37
C PRO A 154 -16.24 -1.02 -7.96
N THR A 155 -17.56 -0.95 -8.15
CA THR A 155 -18.50 -2.01 -7.76
C THR A 155 -19.43 -2.34 -8.90
N ILE A 156 -19.47 -3.62 -9.28
CA ILE A 156 -20.25 -4.13 -10.40
C ILE A 156 -20.95 -5.42 -9.96
N LEU A 157 -22.27 -5.46 -10.11
CA LEU A 157 -23.08 -6.67 -10.09
C LEU A 157 -23.49 -6.99 -11.53
N GLN A 158 -23.39 -8.26 -11.90
CA GLN A 158 -23.90 -8.78 -13.16
C GLN A 158 -25.17 -9.58 -12.88
N ILE A 159 -26.19 -9.36 -13.70
CA ILE A 159 -27.44 -10.14 -13.67
C ILE A 159 -27.72 -10.75 -15.04
N PRO A 160 -28.38 -11.93 -15.09
CA PRO A 160 -28.66 -12.61 -16.36
C PRO A 160 -29.54 -11.82 -17.31
N SER A 161 -30.48 -11.07 -16.76
CA SER A 161 -31.40 -10.17 -17.46
C SER A 161 -32.07 -9.25 -16.43
N TYR A 162 -32.86 -8.29 -16.91
CA TYR A 162 -33.72 -7.45 -16.06
C TYR A 162 -35.11 -8.07 -15.80
N ALA A 163 -35.23 -9.41 -15.82
CA ALA A 163 -36.46 -10.07 -15.37
C ALA A 163 -36.70 -9.77 -13.87
N PRO A 164 -37.97 -9.61 -13.42
CA PRO A 164 -38.30 -9.16 -12.06
C PRO A 164 -37.59 -9.97 -10.95
N GLN A 165 -37.54 -11.30 -11.09
CA GLN A 165 -36.86 -12.18 -10.14
C GLN A 165 -35.37 -11.85 -9.92
N TYR A 166 -34.64 -11.50 -10.99
CA TYR A 166 -33.23 -11.14 -10.89
C TYR A 166 -33.04 -9.73 -10.33
N LEU A 167 -33.98 -8.81 -10.59
CA LEU A 167 -33.97 -7.46 -10.02
C LEU A 167 -34.24 -7.49 -8.51
N GLU A 168 -35.19 -8.32 -8.08
CA GLU A 168 -35.48 -8.54 -6.66
C GLU A 168 -34.32 -9.25 -5.95
N GLU A 169 -33.75 -10.28 -6.57
CA GLU A 169 -32.52 -10.95 -6.09
C GLU A 169 -31.35 -9.96 -5.99
N THR A 170 -31.24 -9.02 -6.94
CA THR A 170 -30.21 -7.96 -6.90
C THR A 170 -30.36 -7.09 -5.67
N ALA A 171 -31.59 -6.65 -5.35
CA ALA A 171 -31.83 -5.86 -4.14
C ALA A 171 -31.47 -6.66 -2.88
N ALA A 172 -31.80 -7.95 -2.82
CA ALA A 172 -31.41 -8.84 -1.72
C ALA A 172 -29.87 -8.91 -1.57
N VAL A 173 -29.15 -9.14 -2.67
CA VAL A 173 -27.67 -9.19 -2.69
C VAL A 173 -27.06 -7.84 -2.30
N LEU A 174 -27.60 -6.72 -2.79
CA LEU A 174 -27.13 -5.38 -2.43
C LEU A 174 -27.25 -5.11 -0.93
N PHE A 175 -28.21 -5.72 -0.24
CA PHE A 175 -28.40 -5.61 1.21
C PHE A 175 -27.84 -6.81 2.01
N GLY A 176 -27.12 -7.73 1.35
CA GLY A 176 -26.38 -8.81 2.01
C GLY A 176 -27.21 -10.04 2.36
N GLU A 177 -28.37 -10.22 1.71
CA GLU A 177 -29.19 -11.41 1.88
C GLU A 177 -28.68 -12.52 0.96
N THR A 178 -28.40 -13.70 1.54
CA THR A 178 -28.08 -14.90 0.76
C THR A 178 -29.38 -15.67 0.55
N LEU A 179 -29.87 -15.76 -0.68
CA LEU A 179 -31.06 -16.54 -1.00
C LEU A 179 -30.70 -18.03 -1.04
N SER A 180 -31.32 -18.81 -0.14
CA SER A 180 -31.28 -20.27 -0.13
C SER A 180 -31.82 -20.80 -1.45
N ASN A 181 -31.02 -21.56 -2.19
CA ASN A 181 -31.55 -22.42 -3.25
C ASN A 181 -31.51 -23.87 -2.76
N ASP A 182 -32.69 -24.42 -2.59
CA ASP A 182 -32.96 -25.85 -2.50
C ASP A 182 -32.33 -26.61 -3.68
N THR A 183 -32.02 -27.88 -3.42
CA THR A 183 -31.59 -28.96 -4.33
C THR A 183 -30.11 -29.02 -4.76
N ASP A 184 -29.36 -29.78 -3.94
CA ASP A 184 -28.58 -30.98 -4.30
C ASP A 184 -27.51 -30.92 -5.43
N THR A 185 -26.23 -30.81 -5.05
CA THR A 185 -25.27 -31.95 -5.03
C THR A 185 -23.81 -31.49 -4.84
N MET A 186 -23.18 -32.03 -3.79
CA MET A 186 -21.74 -32.28 -3.56
C MET A 186 -20.66 -31.22 -3.86
N ASN A 187 -20.19 -30.59 -2.76
CA ASN A 187 -18.80 -30.36 -2.36
C ASN A 187 -17.72 -30.04 -3.41
N VAL A 188 -17.28 -28.77 -3.44
CA VAL A 188 -15.91 -28.37 -3.02
C VAL A 188 -16.01 -27.03 -2.29
N ASP A 189 -15.63 -27.04 -1.02
CA ASP A 189 -15.48 -25.87 -0.14
C ASP A 189 -14.61 -24.78 -0.78
N LYS A 190 -15.23 -23.66 -1.14
CA LYS A 190 -14.66 -22.32 -0.94
C LYS A 190 -15.78 -21.37 -0.56
N PRO A 191 -15.94 -21.02 0.73
CA PRO A 191 -16.79 -19.89 1.06
C PRO A 191 -16.15 -18.65 0.43
N ILE A 192 -16.87 -18.01 -0.48
CA ILE A 192 -16.65 -16.60 -0.81
C ILE A 192 -16.96 -15.86 0.48
N LEU A 193 -15.96 -15.73 1.35
CA LEU A 193 -16.14 -15.10 2.64
C LEU A 193 -16.42 -13.63 2.37
N GLU A 194 -17.65 -13.22 2.66
CA GLU A 194 -18.06 -11.83 2.81
C GLU A 194 -16.94 -11.04 3.49
N SER A 195 -16.66 -9.82 3.04
CA SER A 195 -15.70 -8.94 3.71
C SER A 195 -16.24 -8.60 5.10
N ARG A 196 -15.99 -9.45 6.09
CA ARG A 196 -16.35 -9.24 7.49
C ARG A 196 -15.56 -8.03 8.00
N ALA A 197 -16.22 -7.08 8.63
CA ALA A 197 -15.52 -6.07 9.43
C ALA A 197 -14.99 -6.78 10.68
N TRP A 198 -13.67 -6.81 10.85
CA TRP A 198 -13.03 -7.44 12.00
C TRP A 198 -12.77 -6.42 13.09
N THR A 199 -12.98 -6.83 14.35
CA THR A 199 -12.61 -6.03 15.51
C THR A 199 -11.09 -5.95 15.60
N VAL A 200 -10.58 -4.71 15.58
CA VAL A 200 -9.15 -4.43 15.73
C VAL A 200 -8.88 -4.05 17.18
N GLU A 201 -7.94 -4.75 17.81
CA GLU A 201 -7.53 -4.54 19.20
C GLU A 201 -6.15 -3.85 19.21
N ALA A 202 -5.98 -2.84 20.06
CA ALA A 202 -4.67 -2.26 20.31
C ALA A 202 -3.87 -3.17 21.27
N LEU A 203 -2.59 -3.38 20.98
CA LEU A 203 -1.64 -3.96 21.92
C LEU A 203 -1.35 -2.96 23.06
N PRO A 204 -0.90 -3.45 24.23
CA PRO A 204 -0.47 -2.59 25.33
C PRO A 204 0.71 -1.70 24.93
N ASP A 205 0.84 -0.54 25.59
CA ASP A 205 1.90 0.45 25.30
C ASP A 205 3.32 -0.09 25.59
N SER A 206 3.45 -1.00 26.58
CA SER A 206 4.67 -1.78 26.81
C SER A 206 4.40 -3.24 26.48
N LEU A 207 5.35 -3.85 25.76
CA LEU A 207 5.31 -5.25 25.39
C LEU A 207 6.09 -6.15 26.36
N ASP A 208 6.65 -5.64 27.45
CA ASP A 208 7.55 -6.40 28.33
C ASP A 208 6.83 -7.58 29.01
N ALA A 209 5.58 -7.35 29.44
CA ALA A 209 4.73 -8.36 30.07
C ALA A 209 3.75 -9.05 29.09
N PHE A 210 3.80 -8.69 27.80
CA PHE A 210 2.93 -9.27 26.78
C PHE A 210 3.49 -10.61 26.29
N ASP A 211 2.63 -11.62 26.13
CA ASP A 211 3.05 -12.86 25.45
C ASP A 211 3.29 -12.58 23.97
N PHE A 212 4.56 -12.38 23.64
CA PHE A 212 4.99 -12.01 22.31
C PHE A 212 5.00 -13.19 21.30
N THR A 213 4.85 -14.42 21.79
CA THR A 213 4.98 -15.66 20.97
C THR A 213 4.06 -15.66 19.75
N PRO A 214 2.76 -15.33 19.85
CA PRO A 214 1.87 -15.34 18.68
C PRO A 214 2.23 -14.30 17.61
N ILE A 215 2.82 -13.16 18.01
CA ILE A 215 3.29 -12.13 17.06
C ILE A 215 4.53 -12.62 16.32
N LEU A 216 5.47 -13.23 17.04
CA LEU A 216 6.67 -13.82 16.47
C LEU A 216 6.33 -14.94 15.47
N ASP A 217 5.42 -15.83 15.84
CA ASP A 217 4.99 -16.92 14.97
C ASP A 217 4.35 -16.39 13.69
N LEU A 218 3.43 -15.42 13.83
CA LEU A 218 2.78 -14.79 12.69
C LEU A 218 3.77 -14.03 11.80
N TRP A 219 4.76 -13.34 12.40
CA TRP A 219 5.85 -12.69 11.69
C TRP A 219 6.61 -13.68 10.82
N ASN A 220 7.11 -14.75 11.45
CA ASN A 220 7.93 -15.75 10.77
C ASN A 220 7.15 -16.56 9.73
N GLU A 221 5.85 -16.77 9.93
CA GLU A 221 4.97 -17.43 8.96
C GLU A 221 4.67 -16.56 7.74
N CYS A 222 4.57 -15.24 7.90
CA CYS A 222 4.13 -14.34 6.83
C CYS A 222 5.27 -13.68 6.03
N ILE A 223 6.44 -13.48 6.63
CA ILE A 223 7.53 -12.70 6.05
C ILE A 223 8.57 -13.61 5.37
N PRO A 224 9.25 -13.16 4.29
CA PRO A 224 10.36 -13.91 3.71
C PRO A 224 11.44 -14.22 4.74
N LYS A 225 12.09 -15.38 4.61
CA LYS A 225 13.09 -15.89 5.57
C LYS A 225 14.20 -14.88 5.92
N GLN A 226 14.61 -14.05 4.96
CA GLN A 226 15.64 -13.02 5.18
C GLN A 226 15.25 -11.95 6.21
N PHE A 227 13.95 -11.71 6.42
CA PHE A 227 13.43 -10.71 7.37
C PHE A 227 12.87 -11.35 8.66
N GLN A 228 13.05 -12.66 8.84
CA GLN A 228 12.70 -13.32 10.09
C GLN A 228 13.64 -12.84 11.19
N LEU A 229 13.10 -12.58 12.37
CA LEU A 229 13.84 -12.11 13.54
C LEU A 229 13.60 -13.07 14.71
N ASP A 230 14.52 -13.10 15.67
CA ASP A 230 14.28 -13.77 16.93
C ASP A 230 13.33 -12.95 17.83
N ARG A 231 12.86 -13.59 18.91
CA ARG A 231 11.91 -13.00 19.86
C ARG A 231 12.40 -11.67 20.42
N TYR A 232 13.64 -11.62 20.88
CA TYR A 232 14.20 -10.46 21.57
C TYR A 232 14.36 -9.29 20.61
N SER A 233 14.95 -9.55 19.43
CA SER A 233 15.14 -8.52 18.40
C SER A 233 13.81 -7.90 17.96
N LEU A 234 12.81 -8.71 17.61
CA LEU A 234 11.53 -8.18 17.15
C LEU A 234 10.75 -7.47 18.27
N GLN A 235 10.74 -8.01 19.50
CA GLN A 235 10.08 -7.38 20.63
C GLN A 235 10.72 -6.02 20.96
N SER A 236 12.05 -5.93 20.96
CA SER A 236 12.78 -4.67 21.21
C SER A 236 12.49 -3.59 20.16
N LEU A 237 12.41 -3.97 18.88
CA LEU A 237 12.05 -3.04 17.80
C LEU A 237 10.61 -2.52 17.90
N LEU A 238 9.68 -3.35 18.37
CA LEU A 238 8.28 -2.95 18.52
C LEU A 238 8.01 -2.20 19.84
N ASN A 239 8.75 -2.50 20.91
CA ASN A 239 8.55 -1.91 22.24
C ASN A 239 9.16 -0.50 22.32
N ARG A 240 8.61 0.44 21.56
CA ARG A 240 9.04 1.85 21.52
C ARG A 240 8.00 2.74 22.18
N ALA A 241 8.06 2.85 23.51
CA ALA A 241 7.10 3.63 24.29
C ALA A 241 6.91 5.06 23.73
N GLY A 242 5.66 5.46 23.51
CA GLY A 242 5.31 6.78 22.96
C GLY A 242 5.44 6.92 21.44
N PHE A 243 6.13 5.98 20.77
CA PHE A 243 6.33 6.00 19.31
C PHE A 243 5.60 4.86 18.61
N GLY A 244 5.63 3.66 19.17
CA GLY A 244 4.97 2.46 18.67
C GLY A 244 3.52 2.37 19.16
N LYS A 245 2.61 2.09 18.23
CA LYS A 245 1.24 1.70 18.56
C LYS A 245 0.82 0.57 17.62
N HIS A 246 0.50 -0.59 18.15
CA HIS A 246 0.38 -1.79 17.35
C HIS A 246 -0.99 -2.42 17.54
N TYR A 247 -1.44 -3.17 16.54
CA TYR A 247 -2.79 -3.69 16.50
C TYR A 247 -2.82 -5.15 16.10
N VAL A 248 -3.79 -5.88 16.65
CA VAL A 248 -4.05 -7.28 16.34
C VAL A 248 -5.51 -7.49 16.01
N ILE A 249 -5.77 -8.58 15.29
CA ILE A 249 -7.11 -9.16 15.17
C ILE A 249 -7.04 -10.59 15.71
N ARG A 250 -8.00 -10.94 16.56
CA ARG A 250 -8.14 -12.28 17.11
C ARG A 250 -9.25 -13.06 16.41
N SER A 251 -9.07 -14.37 16.29
CA SER A 251 -10.09 -15.28 15.78
C SER A 251 -11.25 -15.39 16.79
N PRO A 252 -12.51 -15.16 16.37
CA PRO A 252 -13.68 -15.43 17.19
C PRO A 252 -13.70 -16.90 17.61
N GLY A 253 -13.80 -17.14 18.91
CA GLY A 253 -13.85 -18.50 19.49
C GLY A 253 -12.53 -18.97 20.07
N THR A 254 -11.43 -18.95 19.30
CA THR A 254 -10.12 -19.42 19.82
C THR A 254 -9.32 -18.32 20.54
N GLY A 255 -9.51 -17.05 20.16
CA GLY A 255 -8.72 -15.94 20.71
C GLY A 255 -7.32 -15.81 20.11
N ASP A 256 -6.94 -16.71 19.19
CA ASP A 256 -5.67 -16.71 18.49
C ASP A 256 -5.47 -15.43 17.68
N ILE A 257 -4.25 -14.89 17.67
CA ILE A 257 -3.91 -13.76 16.80
C ILE A 257 -3.79 -14.25 15.36
N ILE A 258 -4.63 -13.70 14.47
CA ILE A 258 -4.70 -14.05 13.05
C ILE A 258 -4.35 -12.89 12.11
N GLY A 259 -4.18 -11.70 12.67
CA GLY A 259 -3.69 -10.52 11.97
C GLY A 259 -2.92 -9.61 12.92
N PHE A 260 -1.89 -8.96 12.40
CA PHE A 260 -1.04 -8.03 13.14
C PHE A 260 -0.67 -6.83 12.26
N CYS A 261 -0.62 -5.65 12.88
CA CYS A 261 -0.23 -4.40 12.25
C CYS A 261 0.73 -3.64 13.16
N ALA A 262 1.96 -3.41 12.68
CA ALA A 262 2.95 -2.57 13.34
C ALA A 262 2.84 -1.14 12.80
N THR A 263 2.78 -0.16 13.70
CA THR A 263 2.79 1.26 13.34
C THR A 263 3.70 2.05 14.27
N PHE A 264 4.32 3.10 13.73
CA PHE A 264 5.14 4.04 14.48
C PHE A 264 4.78 5.47 14.12
N THR A 265 4.93 6.39 15.07
CA THR A 265 4.95 7.83 14.81
C THR A 265 6.34 8.35 15.17
N THR A 266 6.97 9.13 14.29
CA THR A 266 8.31 9.70 14.53
C THR A 266 8.49 11.03 13.83
N TRP A 267 9.50 11.80 14.20
CA TRP A 267 9.79 13.09 13.58
C TRP A 267 10.33 12.92 12.16
N ALA A 268 9.85 13.77 11.25
CA ALA A 268 10.29 13.76 9.88
C ALA A 268 11.72 14.26 9.74
N PHE A 269 12.00 15.41 10.36
CA PHE A 269 13.25 16.16 10.28
C PHE A 269 13.51 16.79 11.64
N SER A 270 14.26 17.89 11.69
CA SER A 270 14.48 18.67 12.93
C SER A 270 13.26 19.46 13.41
N ASP A 271 12.17 19.51 12.64
CA ASP A 271 10.92 20.18 13.04
C ASP A 271 10.13 19.30 14.03
N PRO A 272 9.99 19.72 15.31
CA PRO A 272 9.33 18.94 16.34
C PRO A 272 7.81 18.78 16.09
N GLU A 273 7.20 19.59 15.23
CA GLU A 273 5.77 19.53 14.90
C GLU A 273 5.47 18.70 13.65
N TYR A 274 6.49 18.30 12.89
CA TYR A 274 6.33 17.46 11.71
C TYR A 274 6.62 16.01 12.09
N LEU A 275 5.53 15.24 12.26
CA LEU A 275 5.58 13.78 12.42
C LEU A 275 5.22 13.04 11.13
N ILE A 276 5.70 11.79 11.05
CA ILE A 276 5.35 10.80 10.04
C ILE A 276 4.69 9.63 10.74
N GLY A 277 3.57 9.18 10.17
CA GLY A 277 2.93 7.92 10.52
C GLY A 277 3.45 6.79 9.63
N SER A 278 4.13 5.83 10.23
CA SER A 278 4.65 4.64 9.55
C SER A 278 3.68 3.48 9.72
N LEU A 279 3.19 2.93 8.61
CA LEU A 279 2.57 1.62 8.56
C LEU A 279 3.65 0.58 8.27
N ALA A 280 4.33 0.14 9.32
CA ALA A 280 5.59 -0.60 9.22
C ALA A 280 5.40 -2.02 8.67
N ALA A 281 4.34 -2.72 9.10
CA ALA A 281 3.99 -4.03 8.60
C ALA A 281 2.51 -4.32 8.78
N ILE A 282 1.90 -5.04 7.83
CA ILE A 282 0.59 -5.70 8.00
C ILE A 282 0.75 -7.16 7.63
N LEU A 283 0.45 -8.03 8.59
CA LEU A 283 0.53 -9.47 8.44
C LEU A 283 -0.84 -10.09 8.69
N VAL A 284 -1.19 -11.07 7.87
CA VAL A 284 -2.42 -11.86 8.01
C VAL A 284 -2.06 -13.32 7.82
N LYS A 285 -2.45 -14.15 8.79
CA LYS A 285 -2.18 -15.59 8.78
C LYS A 285 -2.64 -16.19 7.44
N PRO A 286 -1.80 -16.97 6.72
CA PRO A 286 -2.08 -17.48 5.39
C PRO A 286 -3.50 -18.04 5.20
N ASP A 287 -3.93 -18.92 6.11
CA ASP A 287 -5.25 -19.58 6.04
C ASP A 287 -6.42 -18.62 6.26
N TYR A 288 -6.14 -17.43 6.82
CA TYR A 288 -7.11 -16.38 7.13
C TYR A 288 -7.05 -15.21 6.13
N ARG A 289 -6.24 -15.29 5.07
CA ARG A 289 -6.17 -14.26 4.03
C ARG A 289 -7.45 -14.21 3.20
N ARG A 290 -7.66 -13.07 2.50
CA ARG A 290 -8.87 -12.79 1.69
C ARG A 290 -10.18 -12.72 2.47
N ARG A 291 -10.09 -12.53 3.79
CA ARG A 291 -11.25 -12.47 4.72
C ARG A 291 -11.61 -11.07 5.22
N GLY A 292 -10.94 -10.03 4.72
CA GLY A 292 -11.12 -8.65 5.20
C GLY A 292 -10.20 -8.21 6.36
N ILE A 293 -9.51 -9.15 7.02
CA ILE A 293 -8.60 -8.88 8.18
C ILE A 293 -7.59 -7.77 7.87
N GLY A 294 -6.83 -7.92 6.78
CA GLY A 294 -5.83 -6.92 6.39
C GLY A 294 -6.46 -5.55 6.08
N SER A 295 -7.68 -5.52 5.53
CA SER A 295 -8.41 -4.27 5.28
C SER A 295 -8.76 -3.58 6.60
N SER A 296 -9.32 -4.33 7.55
CA SER A 296 -9.69 -3.80 8.87
C SER A 296 -8.48 -3.25 9.62
N LEU A 297 -7.34 -3.97 9.63
CA LEU A 297 -6.08 -3.47 10.20
C LEU A 297 -5.60 -2.20 9.50
N HIS A 298 -5.56 -2.20 8.16
CA HIS A 298 -5.09 -1.07 7.37
C HIS A 298 -5.92 0.18 7.61
N THR A 299 -7.24 0.10 7.45
CA THR A 299 -8.16 1.22 7.65
C THR A 299 -8.02 1.77 9.07
N HIS A 300 -8.07 0.90 10.08
CA HIS A 300 -7.94 1.31 11.48
C HIS A 300 -6.61 2.04 11.75
N ALA A 301 -5.50 1.45 11.31
CA ALA A 301 -4.18 2.01 11.50
C ALA A 301 -4.00 3.35 10.77
N THR A 302 -4.40 3.43 9.49
CA THR A 302 -4.25 4.68 8.73
C THR A 302 -5.14 5.78 9.25
N ASP A 303 -6.38 5.47 9.67
CA ASP A 303 -7.29 6.47 10.22
C ASP A 303 -6.75 7.07 11.52
N LEU A 304 -6.19 6.23 12.40
CA LEU A 304 -5.58 6.69 13.63
C LEU A 304 -4.32 7.51 13.37
N LEU A 305 -3.41 7.03 12.53
CA LEU A 305 -2.18 7.78 12.17
C LEU A 305 -2.52 9.14 11.56
N SER A 306 -3.55 9.23 10.69
CA SER A 306 -3.97 10.50 10.06
C SER A 306 -4.55 11.50 11.05
N ARG A 307 -5.14 11.01 12.16
CA ARG A 307 -5.72 11.85 13.22
C ARG A 307 -4.71 12.21 14.31
N THR A 308 -3.56 11.54 14.36
CA THR A 308 -2.50 11.84 15.32
C THR A 308 -1.94 13.24 15.05
N ARG A 309 -1.98 14.10 16.07
CA ARG A 309 -1.50 15.48 15.98
C ARG A 309 -0.04 15.50 15.50
N GLY A 310 0.25 16.34 14.52
CA GLY A 310 1.58 16.52 13.95
C GLY A 310 1.90 15.56 12.80
N VAL A 311 1.13 14.48 12.60
CA VAL A 311 1.34 13.59 11.45
C VAL A 311 0.90 14.29 10.17
N ARG A 312 1.85 14.56 9.28
CA ARG A 312 1.61 15.23 7.98
C ARG A 312 1.85 14.31 6.79
N ARG A 313 2.51 13.17 7.02
CA ARG A 313 2.84 12.17 6.00
C ARG A 313 2.58 10.77 6.56
N LEU A 314 2.01 9.91 5.73
CA LEU A 314 1.92 8.48 5.97
C LEU A 314 2.85 7.74 5.02
N GLN A 315 3.48 6.67 5.49
CA GLN A 315 4.33 5.82 4.66
C GLN A 315 4.07 4.33 4.89
N LEU A 316 4.41 3.53 3.87
CA LEU A 316 4.52 2.08 3.99
C LEU A 316 5.96 1.72 4.32
N GLY A 317 6.16 0.85 5.30
CA GLY A 317 7.46 0.68 5.94
C GLY A 317 7.65 1.66 7.10
N SER A 318 8.86 1.72 7.65
CA SER A 318 9.21 2.60 8.77
C SER A 318 10.57 3.26 8.57
N THR A 319 10.76 4.47 9.12
CA THR A 319 12.04 5.18 9.08
C THR A 319 13.01 4.57 10.08
N PHE A 320 12.74 4.74 11.39
CA PHE A 320 13.44 4.17 12.53
C PHE A 320 12.44 3.95 13.69
N PRO A 321 12.42 2.76 14.33
CA PRO A 321 13.14 1.55 13.93
C PRO A 321 12.71 1.09 12.53
N ARG A 322 13.66 0.60 11.73
CA ARG A 322 13.43 0.24 10.32
C ARG A 322 13.20 -1.25 10.18
N LEU A 323 11.93 -1.66 10.30
CA LEU A 323 11.53 -3.04 10.01
C LEU A 323 11.60 -3.34 8.53
N LEU A 324 11.04 -2.47 7.70
CA LEU A 324 11.11 -2.58 6.25
C LEU A 324 11.17 -1.16 5.71
N TYR A 325 12.05 -0.90 4.73
CA TYR A 325 12.12 0.43 4.13
C TYR A 325 10.82 0.80 3.40
N GLY A 326 10.18 -0.20 2.79
CA GLY A 326 8.93 -0.07 2.06
C GLY A 326 8.30 -1.43 1.82
N ILE A 327 7.53 -1.59 0.73
CA ILE A 327 6.97 -2.90 0.38
C ILE A 327 8.07 -3.74 -0.29
N PRO A 328 8.45 -4.91 0.24
CA PRO A 328 9.41 -5.80 -0.41
C PRO A 328 8.94 -6.21 -1.82
N LEU A 329 9.82 -6.12 -2.81
CA LEU A 329 9.49 -6.37 -4.22
C LEU A 329 8.96 -7.79 -4.48
N ASP A 330 9.43 -8.76 -3.70
CA ASP A 330 9.08 -10.18 -3.88
C ASP A 330 7.72 -10.55 -3.27
N LEU A 331 7.01 -9.58 -2.67
CA LEU A 331 5.67 -9.78 -2.11
C LEU A 331 4.56 -9.37 -3.09
N ALA A 332 3.50 -10.17 -3.15
CA ALA A 332 2.32 -9.91 -3.98
C ALA A 332 1.38 -8.81 -3.44
N SER A 333 1.83 -8.00 -2.47
CA SER A 333 1.00 -7.00 -1.76
C SER A 333 0.91 -5.63 -2.44
N HIS A 334 1.73 -5.35 -3.45
CA HIS A 334 1.79 -4.06 -4.15
C HIS A 334 0.41 -3.59 -4.66
N GLU A 335 -0.29 -4.45 -5.41
CA GLU A 335 -1.63 -4.14 -5.93
C GLU A 335 -2.65 -3.97 -4.81
N TRP A 336 -2.51 -4.71 -3.71
CA TRP A 336 -3.40 -4.59 -2.57
C TRP A 336 -3.33 -3.21 -1.91
N PHE A 337 -2.12 -2.65 -1.76
CA PHE A 337 -1.92 -1.28 -1.29
C PHE A 337 -2.31 -0.25 -2.35
N ARG A 338 -1.99 -0.45 -3.63
CA ARG A 338 -2.38 0.45 -4.73
C ARG A 338 -3.89 0.69 -4.77
N ARG A 339 -4.70 -0.38 -4.65
CA ARG A 339 -6.17 -0.31 -4.57
C ARG A 339 -6.70 0.46 -3.38
N ARG A 340 -5.86 0.74 -2.37
CA ARG A 340 -6.18 1.51 -1.16
C ARG A 340 -5.62 2.94 -1.20
N GLY A 341 -5.31 3.44 -2.40
CA GLY A 341 -4.91 4.81 -2.63
C GLY A 341 -3.46 5.12 -2.25
N TRP A 342 -2.59 4.11 -2.22
CA TRP A 342 -1.15 4.32 -2.09
C TRP A 342 -0.54 4.56 -3.48
N PRO A 343 0.19 5.67 -3.70
CA PRO A 343 0.70 6.01 -5.03
C PRO A 343 1.84 5.09 -5.45
N MET A 344 1.71 4.47 -6.62
CA MET A 344 2.69 3.48 -7.13
C MET A 344 2.88 3.58 -8.66
N ASP A 345 3.08 4.78 -9.17
CA ASP A 345 3.30 5.04 -10.61
C ASP A 345 4.77 5.30 -10.98
N VAL A 346 5.66 5.26 -9.99
CA VAL A 346 7.13 5.40 -10.12
C VAL A 346 7.58 6.79 -10.61
N GLN A 347 6.66 7.73 -10.79
CA GLN A 347 6.95 9.03 -11.41
C GLN A 347 7.82 9.94 -10.54
N SER A 348 7.64 9.89 -9.22
CA SER A 348 8.36 10.74 -8.26
C SER A 348 8.77 9.97 -7.00
N PRO A 349 9.64 10.53 -6.14
CA PRO A 349 9.90 9.98 -4.80
C PRO A 349 8.59 9.69 -4.06
N GLY A 350 8.58 8.63 -3.24
CA GLY A 350 7.38 8.19 -2.52
C GLY A 350 6.26 7.58 -3.35
N ARG A 351 6.43 7.42 -4.67
CA ARG A 351 5.41 6.82 -5.55
C ARG A 351 5.81 5.44 -6.05
N GLY A 352 6.54 4.66 -5.25
CA GLY A 352 6.96 3.31 -5.58
C GLY A 352 8.26 3.23 -6.37
N ARG A 353 9.19 4.18 -6.19
CA ARG A 353 10.56 4.00 -6.71
C ARG A 353 11.26 2.88 -5.94
N GLU A 354 12.17 2.20 -6.62
CA GLU A 354 12.94 1.10 -6.01
C GLU A 354 13.98 1.67 -5.04
N VAL A 355 14.07 1.02 -3.87
CA VAL A 355 15.10 1.26 -2.86
C VAL A 355 15.73 -0.08 -2.53
N CYS A 356 17.05 -0.11 -2.37
CA CYS A 356 17.80 -1.33 -2.15
C CYS A 356 18.61 -1.27 -0.85
N ASP A 357 18.59 -2.38 -0.13
CA ASP A 357 19.62 -2.69 0.85
C ASP A 357 20.69 -3.53 0.16
N TRP A 358 21.94 -3.28 0.51
CA TRP A 358 23.11 -3.86 -0.14
C TRP A 358 24.00 -4.59 0.85
N LEU A 359 24.70 -5.61 0.35
CA LEU A 359 25.74 -6.35 1.05
C LEU A 359 27.04 -6.30 0.26
N LEU A 360 28.13 -6.06 0.96
CA LEU A 360 29.48 -6.10 0.41
C LEU A 360 30.33 -7.05 1.25
N ARG A 361 31.06 -7.96 0.61
CA ARG A 361 32.22 -8.59 1.26
C ARG A 361 33.38 -7.62 1.14
N ILE A 362 34.03 -7.29 2.26
CA ILE A 362 35.09 -6.24 2.27
C ILE A 362 36.24 -6.60 1.32
N GLN A 363 36.56 -7.87 1.17
CA GLN A 363 37.55 -8.36 0.19
C GLN A 363 37.21 -8.05 -1.28
N ASP A 364 35.92 -7.87 -1.60
CA ASP A 364 35.45 -7.58 -2.96
C ASP A 364 35.42 -6.07 -3.23
N TRP A 365 35.71 -5.25 -2.21
CA TRP A 365 35.84 -3.79 -2.33
C TRP A 365 37.05 -3.46 -3.20
N PRO A 366 36.89 -2.79 -4.36
CA PRO A 366 37.99 -2.54 -5.27
C PRO A 366 39.04 -1.62 -4.62
N SER A 367 40.21 -2.22 -4.32
CA SER A 367 41.45 -1.56 -3.88
C SER A 367 41.25 -0.43 -2.85
N GLY A 368 40.57 -0.72 -1.74
CA GLY A 368 40.43 0.21 -0.62
C GLY A 368 39.65 1.49 -0.91
N GLY A 369 38.97 1.60 -2.06
CA GLY A 369 38.24 2.83 -2.41
C GLY A 369 39.17 4.02 -2.63
N SER A 370 40.43 3.75 -3.02
CA SER A 370 41.43 4.77 -3.32
C SER A 370 41.14 5.47 -4.65
N THR A 371 40.04 6.21 -4.69
CA THR A 371 39.85 7.31 -5.64
C THR A 371 40.63 8.52 -5.14
N SER A 372 41.29 9.23 -6.05
CA SER A 372 41.93 10.52 -5.74
C SER A 372 40.91 11.43 -5.05
N VAL A 373 41.21 11.82 -3.81
CA VAL A 373 40.40 12.79 -3.07
C VAL A 373 40.54 14.13 -3.78
N PRO A 374 39.45 14.78 -4.23
CA PRO A 374 39.55 16.08 -4.85
C PRO A 374 40.16 17.10 -3.88
N GLU A 375 40.90 18.07 -4.40
CA GLU A 375 41.55 19.09 -3.58
C GLU A 375 40.53 19.81 -2.68
N GLY A 376 40.91 20.05 -1.43
CA GLY A 376 40.06 20.70 -0.44
C GLY A 376 39.08 19.77 0.30
N PHE A 377 38.91 18.51 -0.12
CA PHE A 377 38.11 17.54 0.61
C PHE A 377 38.95 16.74 1.61
N SER A 378 38.39 16.50 2.79
CA SER A 378 38.98 15.66 3.83
C SER A 378 37.93 14.75 4.45
N PHE A 379 38.37 13.58 4.94
CA PHE A 379 37.51 12.56 5.52
C PHE A 379 38.08 12.13 6.86
N ARG A 380 37.23 12.04 7.89
CA ARG A 380 37.63 11.63 9.24
C ARG A 380 36.43 11.22 10.07
N GLN A 381 36.68 10.49 11.15
CA GLN A 381 35.68 10.30 12.19
C GLN A 381 35.32 11.64 12.85
N CYS A 382 34.06 11.76 13.24
CA CYS A 382 33.51 12.89 13.98
C CYS A 382 34.06 12.88 15.41
N ASN A 383 34.26 14.07 15.96
CA ASN A 383 34.57 14.26 17.38
C ASN A 383 33.44 15.06 18.04
N PRO A 384 33.37 15.11 19.39
CA PRO A 384 32.30 15.80 20.09
C PRO A 384 32.13 17.30 19.73
N ASP A 385 33.19 17.98 19.31
CA ASP A 385 33.15 19.41 18.96
C ASP A 385 32.51 19.66 17.59
N ASP A 386 32.48 18.66 16.70
CA ASP A 386 31.81 18.74 15.41
C ASP A 386 30.28 18.68 15.53
N PHE A 387 29.78 18.15 16.64
CA PHE A 387 28.37 17.76 16.76
C PHE A 387 27.37 18.90 16.54
N PRO A 388 27.58 20.13 17.04
CA PRO A 388 26.71 21.25 16.71
C PRO A 388 26.66 21.55 15.21
N ALA A 389 27.82 21.52 14.53
CA ALA A 389 27.92 21.76 13.10
C ALA A 389 27.30 20.61 12.29
N LEU A 390 27.47 19.36 12.75
CA LEU A 390 26.86 18.18 12.16
C LEU A 390 25.33 18.23 12.21
N LEU A 391 24.75 18.53 13.38
CA LEU A 391 23.29 18.65 13.51
C LEU A 391 22.75 19.80 12.67
N GLN A 392 23.45 20.93 12.60
CA GLN A 392 23.07 22.03 11.72
C GLN A 392 23.11 21.59 10.23
N PHE A 393 24.17 20.90 9.82
CA PHE A 393 24.31 20.36 8.46
C PHE A 393 23.16 19.40 8.13
N VAL A 394 22.91 18.41 8.99
CA VAL A 394 21.85 17.42 8.79
C VAL A 394 20.46 18.07 8.80
N GLY A 395 20.20 19.02 9.71
CA GLY A 395 18.92 19.73 9.78
C GLY A 395 18.61 20.52 8.50
N ASN A 396 19.64 21.03 7.83
CA ASN A 396 19.49 21.76 6.57
C ASN A 396 19.31 20.82 5.36
N GLU A 397 20.05 19.71 5.30
CA GLU A 397 20.08 18.85 4.12
C GLU A 397 19.05 17.71 4.16
N ALA A 398 18.65 17.21 5.33
CA ALA A 398 17.66 16.13 5.44
C ALA A 398 16.29 16.48 4.78
N PRO A 399 15.73 17.69 4.95
CA PRO A 399 14.53 18.10 4.22
C PRO A 399 14.72 18.19 2.71
N ARG A 400 15.91 18.61 2.24
CA ARG A 400 16.25 18.73 0.81
C ARG A 400 16.38 17.37 0.15
N ASN A 401 16.92 16.40 0.88
CA ASN A 401 17.14 15.03 0.43
C ASN A 401 15.92 14.12 0.62
N GLU A 402 14.86 14.63 1.27
CA GLU A 402 13.72 13.84 1.77
C GLU A 402 14.16 12.64 2.64
N SER A 403 15.24 12.80 3.40
CA SER A 403 15.82 11.76 4.28
C SER A 403 15.18 11.82 5.67
N MET A 404 14.05 11.15 5.82
CA MET A 404 13.23 11.22 7.03
C MET A 404 13.83 10.45 8.21
N GLY A 405 13.71 11.00 9.42
CA GLY A 405 14.19 10.39 10.68
C GLY A 405 15.70 10.49 10.92
N LEU A 406 16.49 10.81 9.88
CA LEU A 406 17.95 10.85 9.92
C LEU A 406 18.51 11.86 10.93
N PHE A 407 17.80 12.98 11.17
CA PHE A 407 18.23 13.97 12.17
C PHE A 407 18.23 13.42 13.60
N GLU A 408 17.22 12.63 13.98
CA GLU A 408 17.12 12.09 15.34
C GLU A 408 18.16 10.97 15.56
N GLU A 409 18.44 10.15 14.54
CA GLU A 409 19.54 9.17 14.61
C GLU A 409 20.88 9.83 14.90
N TYR A 410 21.23 10.90 14.16
CA TYR A 410 22.46 11.64 14.45
C TYR A 410 22.45 12.27 15.84
N LYS A 411 21.35 12.88 16.23
CA LYS A 411 21.17 13.53 17.54
C LYS A 411 21.34 12.55 18.70
N TRP A 412 20.84 11.33 18.59
CA TRP A 412 20.95 10.30 19.62
C TRP A 412 22.30 9.58 19.60
N SER A 413 23.05 9.64 18.49
CA SER A 413 24.41 9.11 18.38
C SER A 413 25.50 10.05 18.93
N ARG A 414 25.14 11.08 19.73
CA ARG A 414 26.11 12.04 20.30
C ARG A 414 27.25 11.39 21.07
N ASP A 415 26.91 10.41 21.90
CA ASP A 415 27.88 9.70 22.75
C ASP A 415 28.71 8.65 21.96
N TYR A 416 28.37 8.48 20.68
CA TYR A 416 29.01 7.57 19.73
C TYR A 416 29.58 8.35 18.54
N ALA A 417 30.11 9.56 18.78
CA ALA A 417 30.61 10.44 17.71
C ALA A 417 31.67 9.75 16.84
N GLN A 418 32.52 8.89 17.40
CA GLN A 418 33.51 8.12 16.66
C GLN A 418 32.90 7.20 15.58
N ASP A 419 31.63 6.81 15.72
CA ASP A 419 30.92 5.97 14.76
C ASP A 419 30.34 6.79 13.59
N ILE A 420 30.55 8.11 13.58
CA ILE A 420 30.15 9.00 12.50
C ILE A 420 31.37 9.33 11.65
N VAL A 421 31.27 9.11 10.34
CA VAL A 421 32.29 9.53 9.37
C VAL A 421 31.83 10.82 8.71
N LEU A 422 32.71 11.82 8.69
CA LEU A 422 32.47 13.13 8.08
C LEU A 422 33.31 13.30 6.81
N CYS A 423 32.73 13.97 5.82
CA CYS A 423 33.45 14.61 4.73
C CYS A 423 33.37 16.12 4.91
N LEU A 424 34.53 16.79 4.88
CA LEU A 424 34.63 18.24 4.97
C LEU A 424 35.23 18.82 3.69
N HIS A 425 34.71 19.96 3.24
CA HIS A 425 35.37 20.83 2.25
C HIS A 425 35.93 22.05 2.99
N GLY A 426 37.25 22.10 3.16
CA GLY A 426 37.89 22.97 4.15
C GLY A 426 37.42 22.63 5.57
N ALA A 427 36.77 23.58 6.24
CA ALA A 427 36.19 23.39 7.59
C ALA A 427 34.69 23.08 7.59
N VAL A 428 34.04 23.03 6.42
CA VAL A 428 32.58 22.88 6.31
C VAL A 428 32.23 21.41 6.10
N ILE A 429 31.34 20.86 6.92
CA ILE A 429 30.78 19.51 6.72
C ILE A 429 29.91 19.50 5.47
N VAL A 430 30.20 18.59 4.55
CA VAL A 430 29.49 18.46 3.26
C VAL A 430 28.90 17.06 3.03
N ALA A 431 29.36 16.06 3.79
CA ALA A 431 28.69 14.78 3.89
C ALA A 431 28.94 14.12 5.25
N ALA A 432 28.05 13.21 5.63
CA ALA A 432 28.20 12.36 6.81
C ALA A 432 27.60 10.97 6.58
N ALA A 433 28.11 9.97 7.30
CA ALA A 433 27.56 8.62 7.38
C ALA A 433 27.71 8.07 8.79
N LEU A 434 26.84 7.14 9.20
CA LEU A 434 26.91 6.43 10.48
C LEU A 434 27.35 4.98 10.22
N VAL A 435 28.35 4.51 10.96
CA VAL A 435 28.72 3.10 11.02
C VAL A 435 28.19 2.48 12.31
N TYR A 436 27.95 1.18 12.30
CA TYR A 436 27.60 0.44 13.51
C TYR A 436 28.01 -1.03 13.38
N THR A 437 28.27 -1.67 14.50
CA THR A 437 28.60 -3.11 14.54
C THR A 437 27.59 -3.87 15.39
N PRO A 438 27.43 -5.18 15.16
CA PRO A 438 26.61 -6.02 16.03
C PRO A 438 27.13 -5.96 17.47
N HIS A 439 26.23 -5.80 18.43
CA HIS A 439 26.52 -5.70 19.87
C HIS A 439 27.24 -4.42 20.32
N SER A 440 27.29 -3.38 19.47
CA SER A 440 27.82 -2.07 19.85
C SER A 440 26.96 -1.36 20.90
N GLY A 441 25.67 -1.69 21.00
CA GLY A 441 24.71 -1.01 21.86
C GLY A 441 24.32 0.38 21.35
N THR A 442 24.73 0.72 20.12
CA THR A 442 24.41 2.01 19.49
C THR A 442 22.94 2.10 19.11
N ILE A 443 22.44 3.33 18.94
CA ILE A 443 21.07 3.59 18.49
C ILE A 443 20.85 3.01 17.08
N ALA A 444 21.80 3.24 16.17
CA ALA A 444 21.73 2.70 14.81
C ALA A 444 21.60 1.16 14.81
N GLU A 445 22.34 0.45 15.67
CA GLU A 445 22.21 -1.00 15.81
C GLU A 445 20.85 -1.41 16.38
N ALA A 446 20.34 -0.67 17.36
CA ALA A 446 19.04 -0.93 17.97
C ALA A 446 17.85 -0.66 17.02
N ASP A 447 18.01 0.26 16.07
CA ASP A 447 16.98 0.65 15.11
C ASP A 447 17.09 -0.08 13.75
N LEU A 448 18.23 -0.71 13.44
CA LEU A 448 18.47 -1.50 12.22
C LEU A 448 19.00 -2.91 12.53
N PRO A 449 18.12 -3.93 12.58
CA PRO A 449 18.50 -5.27 13.03
C PRO A 449 19.28 -6.08 11.97
N TRP A 450 19.34 -5.61 10.73
CA TRP A 450 19.68 -6.45 9.57
C TRP A 450 21.14 -6.89 9.54
N ALA A 451 22.08 -6.00 9.88
CA ALA A 451 23.49 -6.37 9.96
C ALA A 451 23.71 -7.55 10.92
N ARG A 452 23.24 -7.41 12.19
CA ARG A 452 23.26 -8.49 13.19
C ARG A 452 22.53 -9.75 12.72
N LYS A 453 21.39 -9.60 12.02
CA LYS A 453 20.59 -10.74 11.55
C LYS A 453 21.30 -11.54 10.45
N ILE A 454 22.11 -10.88 9.62
CA ILE A 454 22.86 -11.50 8.52
C ILE A 454 24.06 -12.26 9.07
N GLY A 455 24.83 -11.65 9.99
CA GLY A 455 26.02 -12.27 10.56
C GLY A 455 26.60 -11.46 11.72
N HIS A 456 27.40 -12.12 12.56
CA HIS A 456 28.13 -11.46 13.64
C HIS A 456 29.35 -10.68 13.14
N ASP A 457 29.78 -10.97 11.91
CA ASP A 457 30.89 -10.37 11.15
C ASP A 457 30.43 -9.30 10.15
N VAL A 458 29.16 -8.87 10.23
CA VAL A 458 28.55 -7.91 9.31
C VAL A 458 28.37 -6.57 10.04
N GLY A 459 29.13 -5.57 9.62
CA GLY A 459 28.95 -4.18 10.04
C GLY A 459 27.88 -3.48 9.23
N GLY A 460 27.34 -2.37 9.73
CA GLY A 460 26.35 -1.56 9.04
C GLY A 460 26.84 -0.16 8.72
N ILE A 461 26.38 0.38 7.59
CA ILE A 461 26.49 1.79 7.22
C ILE A 461 25.07 2.31 6.98
N THR A 462 24.71 3.41 7.64
CA THR A 462 23.39 4.03 7.52
C THR A 462 23.48 5.55 7.51
N CYS A 463 22.32 6.20 7.38
CA CYS A 463 22.14 7.64 7.51
C CYS A 463 23.09 8.48 6.65
N ILE A 464 23.40 8.02 5.44
CA ILE A 464 24.25 8.79 4.52
C ILE A 464 23.54 10.09 4.13
N CYS A 465 24.18 11.22 4.42
CA CYS A 465 23.70 12.56 4.09
C CYS A 465 24.77 13.29 3.29
N ILE A 466 24.42 13.80 2.11
CA ILE A 466 25.31 14.54 1.21
C ILE A 466 24.64 15.84 0.83
N ALA A 467 25.39 16.96 0.81
CA ALA A 467 24.82 18.25 0.44
C ALA A 467 24.35 18.28 -1.04
N GLU A 468 23.16 18.85 -1.32
CA GLU A 468 22.66 19.01 -2.70
C GLU A 468 23.00 20.40 -3.28
N GLY A 469 23.07 21.41 -2.42
CA GLY A 469 23.23 22.82 -2.80
C GLY A 469 24.67 23.31 -2.98
N ASN A 470 25.67 22.45 -2.82
CA ASN A 470 27.08 22.85 -2.89
C ASN A 470 27.63 22.63 -4.31
N ALA A 471 27.84 23.71 -5.06
CA ALA A 471 28.32 23.67 -6.44
C ALA A 471 29.67 22.93 -6.61
N THR A 472 30.58 23.07 -5.65
CA THR A 472 31.87 22.36 -5.65
C THR A 472 31.64 20.85 -5.49
N LEU A 473 30.69 20.46 -4.64
CA LEU A 473 30.37 19.06 -4.41
C LEU A 473 29.64 18.40 -5.58
N GLN A 474 28.83 19.14 -6.35
CA GLN A 474 28.05 18.56 -7.46
C GLN A 474 28.93 17.83 -8.49
N ASN A 475 30.10 18.39 -8.82
CA ASN A 475 31.05 17.77 -9.74
C ASN A 475 31.82 16.58 -9.14
N HIS A 476 31.82 16.45 -7.81
CA HIS A 476 32.58 15.44 -7.08
C HIS A 476 31.70 14.48 -6.27
N ARG A 477 30.37 14.54 -6.42
CA ARG A 477 29.42 13.82 -5.57
C ARG A 477 29.68 12.32 -5.52
N ASN A 478 29.93 11.70 -6.68
CA ASN A 478 30.21 10.27 -6.76
C ASN A 478 31.55 9.93 -6.09
N SER A 479 32.59 10.72 -6.32
CA SER A 479 33.89 10.53 -5.68
C SER A 479 33.81 10.70 -4.16
N VAL A 480 33.03 11.67 -3.67
CA VAL A 480 32.79 11.89 -2.25
C VAL A 480 32.00 10.73 -1.64
N MET A 481 30.95 10.24 -2.30
CA MET A 481 30.20 9.06 -1.85
C MET A 481 31.12 7.83 -1.77
N ILE A 482 31.88 7.53 -2.82
CA ILE A 482 32.78 6.37 -2.88
C ILE A 482 33.83 6.45 -1.76
N ARG A 483 34.44 7.63 -1.57
CA ARG A 483 35.46 7.80 -0.53
C ARG A 483 34.86 7.75 0.88
N LEU A 484 33.67 8.32 1.09
CA LEU A 484 32.95 8.25 2.36
C LEU A 484 32.67 6.78 2.72
N LEU A 485 32.13 6.01 1.78
CA LEU A 485 31.93 4.57 1.94
C LEU A 485 33.25 3.84 2.19
N GLY A 486 34.33 4.20 1.48
CA GLY A 486 35.66 3.65 1.71
C GLY A 486 36.13 3.82 3.15
N CYS A 487 36.03 5.03 3.70
CA CYS A 487 36.37 5.29 5.10
C CYS A 487 35.48 4.50 6.08
N CYS A 488 34.18 4.36 5.78
CA CYS A 488 33.30 3.50 6.59
C CYS A 488 33.72 2.02 6.53
N VAL A 489 34.07 1.51 5.35
CA VAL A 489 34.55 0.13 5.15
C VAL A 489 35.86 -0.11 5.90
N GLU A 490 36.81 0.82 5.83
CA GLU A 490 38.08 0.78 6.57
C GLU A 490 37.84 0.69 8.08
N ILE A 491 36.96 1.53 8.64
CA ILE A 491 36.60 1.48 10.07
C ILE A 491 35.98 0.14 10.44
N LEU A 492 35.00 -0.33 9.67
CA LEU A 492 34.34 -1.62 9.94
C LEU A 492 35.33 -2.79 9.85
N GLN A 493 36.29 -2.73 8.92
CA GLN A 493 37.36 -3.71 8.79
C GLN A 493 38.30 -3.70 10.02
N GLU A 494 38.68 -2.52 10.50
CA GLU A 494 39.48 -2.35 11.73
C GLU A 494 38.76 -2.88 12.97
N LEU A 495 37.42 -2.75 13.01
CA LEU A 495 36.55 -3.32 14.03
C LEU A 495 36.31 -4.84 13.85
N GLY A 496 36.97 -5.48 12.88
CA GLY A 496 36.95 -6.92 12.67
C GLY A 496 35.76 -7.45 11.87
N MET A 497 34.98 -6.57 11.23
CA MET A 497 33.91 -6.99 10.33
C MET A 497 34.51 -7.49 9.01
N GLN A 498 33.84 -8.46 8.38
CA GLN A 498 34.22 -9.02 7.08
C GLN A 498 33.25 -8.62 5.97
N GLN A 499 32.06 -8.18 6.36
CA GLN A 499 30.99 -7.79 5.46
C GLN A 499 30.37 -6.47 5.91
N VAL A 500 29.76 -5.76 4.96
CA VAL A 500 29.10 -4.48 5.17
C VAL A 500 27.67 -4.54 4.65
N PHE A 501 26.73 -4.17 5.51
CA PHE A 501 25.34 -3.93 5.20
C PHE A 501 25.11 -2.43 4.99
N LEU A 502 24.55 -2.04 3.85
CA LEU A 502 24.24 -0.66 3.52
C LEU A 502 22.74 -0.54 3.23
N ASP A 503 22.02 0.24 4.02
CA ASP A 503 20.56 0.23 4.00
C ASP A 503 19.94 1.39 3.23
N GLY A 504 18.80 1.13 2.59
CA GLY A 504 17.90 2.18 2.13
C GLY A 504 18.41 3.05 0.98
N MET A 505 19.28 2.52 0.11
CA MET A 505 19.88 3.28 -0.99
C MET A 505 18.93 3.44 -2.17
N LYS A 506 18.81 4.69 -2.64
CA LYS A 506 17.95 5.09 -3.76
C LYS A 506 18.77 5.24 -5.04
N GLY A 507 18.55 4.37 -6.03
CA GLY A 507 19.26 4.37 -7.31
C GLY A 507 20.76 4.07 -7.18
N GLY A 508 21.51 4.35 -8.25
CA GLY A 508 22.97 4.10 -8.28
C GLY A 508 23.35 2.63 -8.41
N ASP A 509 22.42 1.76 -8.81
CA ASP A 509 22.55 0.31 -8.84
C ASP A 509 23.82 -0.19 -9.54
N GLU A 510 24.09 0.30 -10.75
CA GLU A 510 25.30 -0.07 -11.50
C GLU A 510 26.57 0.37 -10.77
N GLY A 511 26.55 1.55 -10.13
CA GLY A 511 27.65 2.06 -9.32
C GLY A 511 27.96 1.17 -8.12
N PHE A 512 26.93 0.77 -7.37
CA PHE A 512 27.08 -0.15 -6.23
C PHE A 512 27.58 -1.53 -6.68
N GLN A 513 27.04 -2.08 -7.77
CA GLN A 513 27.49 -3.36 -8.31
C GLN A 513 28.96 -3.31 -8.76
N ASN A 514 29.39 -2.23 -9.40
CA ASN A 514 30.78 -2.02 -9.80
C ASN A 514 31.73 -1.89 -8.60
N LEU A 515 31.21 -1.51 -7.43
CA LEU A 515 31.95 -1.46 -6.16
C LEU A 515 31.91 -2.79 -5.39
N GLY A 516 31.36 -3.86 -5.97
CA GLY A 516 31.29 -5.19 -5.34
C GLY A 516 30.06 -5.41 -4.44
N PHE A 517 29.14 -4.46 -4.37
CA PHE A 517 27.90 -4.66 -3.61
C PHE A 517 26.92 -5.57 -4.36
N HIS A 518 26.22 -6.39 -3.59
CA HIS A 518 25.12 -7.24 -4.03
C HIS A 518 23.83 -6.83 -3.33
N LYS A 519 22.71 -6.84 -4.05
CA LYS A 519 21.40 -6.52 -3.47
C LYS A 519 21.03 -7.59 -2.43
N TRP A 520 20.73 -7.15 -1.21
CA TRP A 520 20.22 -8.00 -0.14
C TRP A 520 18.69 -7.96 -0.07
N ALA A 521 18.12 -6.75 -0.16
CA ALA A 521 16.67 -6.56 -0.20
C ALA A 521 16.30 -5.42 -1.13
N ARG A 522 15.08 -5.48 -1.66
CA ARG A 522 14.54 -4.49 -2.60
C ARG A 522 13.14 -4.13 -2.17
N TYR A 523 12.84 -2.83 -2.16
CA TYR A 523 11.54 -2.30 -1.74
C TYR A 523 10.99 -1.27 -2.71
N ARG A 524 9.67 -1.11 -2.68
CA ARG A 524 8.98 0.06 -3.21
C ARG A 524 8.81 1.07 -2.08
N GLU A 525 9.49 2.21 -2.17
CA GLU A 525 9.27 3.35 -1.26
C GLU A 525 7.96 4.03 -1.61
N VAL A 526 7.03 4.07 -0.65
CA VAL A 526 5.68 4.60 -0.87
C VAL A 526 5.22 5.45 0.31
N TRP A 527 4.86 6.70 0.03
CA TRP A 527 4.27 7.61 1.01
C TRP A 527 3.23 8.53 0.39
N ARG A 528 2.36 9.11 1.23
CA ARG A 528 1.37 10.11 0.85
C ARG A 528 1.18 11.12 1.97
N LYS A 529 0.53 12.26 1.65
CA LYS A 529 0.07 13.18 2.71
C LYS A 529 -0.93 12.46 3.61
N ALA A 530 -0.85 12.74 4.91
CA ALA A 530 -1.77 12.21 5.91
C ALA A 530 -3.17 12.78 5.74
#